data_AF-A0A349KLG5-F1
#
_entry.id   AF-A0A349KLG5-F1
#
_cell.length_a   1.000
_cell.length_b   1.000
_cell.length_c   1.000
_cell.angle_alpha   90.00
_cell.angle_beta   90.00
_cell.angle_gamma   90.00
#
_symmetry.space_group_name_H-M   'P 1'
#
loop_
_entity.id
_entity.type
_entity.pdbx_description
1 polymer ?
#
loop_
_entity_poly.entity_id
_entity_poly.type
_entity_poly.pdbx_seq_one_letter_code
_entity_poly.pdbx_strand_id
1 'polypeptide(L)'
;GSNSSELKRATSDNATSEDFSIIWGKWDRSIDSNWGIVTQVNDSLTVVSTSKYFAEVNPTPVANLKGNASYGSGLASSFIGSGSAGEISSLLAAMDVNFDTGTITNGNLQINVTDQAWAVDFIGSVNAGVVGLGVTAAQLIDSSGLVSTSINANLGGLFTGSAAEIFVGGFDLQDLVNPLNSVEGIYTINR
;
A
#
# COMPACT_ATOMS: atom_id res chain seq x y z
N GLY A 1 35.34 -7.43 -11.26
CA GLY A 1 35.11 -6.40 -10.24
C GLY A 1 33.62 -6.27 -10.07
N SER A 2 33.06 -6.94 -9.08
CA SER A 2 31.62 -6.99 -8.84
C SER A 2 31.28 -5.88 -7.86
N ASN A 3 30.68 -4.79 -8.33
CA ASN A 3 30.05 -3.80 -7.47
C ASN A 3 28.65 -4.32 -7.13
N SER A 4 28.55 -5.13 -6.08
CA SER A 4 27.28 -5.34 -5.37
C SER A 4 27.02 -4.09 -4.54
N SER A 5 26.22 -3.17 -5.05
CA SER A 5 25.65 -2.10 -4.24
C SER A 5 24.66 -2.72 -3.26
N GLU A 6 25.16 -3.17 -2.11
CA GLU A 6 24.35 -3.54 -0.97
C GLU A 6 23.50 -2.33 -0.56
N LEU A 7 22.17 -2.48 -0.67
CA LEU A 7 21.19 -1.51 -0.20
C LEU A 7 21.41 -1.27 1.29
N LYS A 8 21.62 -0.02 1.71
CA LYS A 8 21.75 0.33 3.13
C LYS A 8 20.51 1.07 3.60
N ARG A 9 20.01 0.69 4.77
CA ARG A 9 18.82 1.29 5.40
C ARG A 9 19.13 2.75 5.75
N ALA A 10 18.36 3.72 5.26
CA ALA A 10 18.58 5.13 5.60
C ALA A 10 18.06 5.47 7.01
N THR A 11 16.89 4.97 7.38
CA THR A 11 16.28 5.25 8.70
C THR A 11 15.08 4.33 8.93
N SER A 12 15.10 3.56 10.01
CA SER A 12 13.87 2.96 10.56
C SER A 12 13.28 3.98 11.51
N ASP A 13 12.19 4.63 11.11
CA ASP A 13 11.37 5.31 12.12
C ASP A 13 10.61 4.20 12.84
N ASN A 14 11.04 3.92 14.07
CA ASN A 14 10.37 3.00 14.98
C ASN A 14 9.06 3.65 15.45
N ALA A 15 8.10 3.87 14.55
CA ALA A 15 6.71 4.03 14.90
C ALA A 15 6.15 2.62 15.09
N THR A 16 6.45 2.02 16.23
CA THR A 16 5.80 0.79 16.68
C THR A 16 4.32 1.10 16.88
N SER A 17 3.47 0.62 15.97
CA SER A 17 2.14 0.20 16.40
C SER A 17 2.37 -0.95 17.37
N GLU A 18 2.28 -0.68 18.67
CA GLU A 18 2.77 -1.56 19.74
C GLU A 18 2.13 -2.97 19.74
N ASP A 19 1.07 -3.20 18.95
CA ASP A 19 0.32 -4.46 19.01
C ASP A 19 0.68 -5.49 17.92
N PHE A 20 1.38 -5.13 16.83
CA PHE A 20 1.54 -6.04 15.68
C PHE A 20 2.93 -6.12 15.01
N SER A 21 3.98 -5.54 15.61
CA SER A 21 5.38 -5.66 15.15
C SER A 21 5.64 -5.25 13.69
N ILE A 22 4.98 -4.19 13.20
CA ILE A 22 5.23 -3.68 11.86
C ILE A 22 6.38 -2.66 11.89
N ILE A 23 7.40 -2.86 11.06
CA ILE A 23 8.54 -1.94 10.93
C ILE A 23 8.41 -1.17 9.61
N TRP A 24 8.48 0.16 9.67
CA TRP A 24 8.32 1.05 8.51
C TRP A 24 9.60 1.83 8.25
N GLY A 25 9.82 2.23 6.98
CA GLY A 25 10.93 3.11 6.67
C GLY A 25 10.95 3.61 5.22
N LYS A 26 11.98 4.42 4.95
CA LYS A 26 12.30 4.99 3.64
C LYS A 26 13.63 4.43 3.14
N TRP A 27 13.71 4.07 1.85
CA TRP A 27 14.97 3.64 1.23
C TRP A 27 15.96 4.81 1.11
N ASP A 28 17.26 4.55 1.27
CA ASP A 28 18.33 5.57 1.21
C ASP A 28 18.57 6.11 -0.22
N ARG A 29 18.21 5.31 -1.22
CA ARG A 29 18.24 5.60 -2.66
C ARG A 29 17.03 4.94 -3.33
N SER A 30 16.33 5.70 -4.18
CA SER A 30 15.27 5.15 -5.02
C SER A 30 15.82 4.04 -5.91
N ILE A 31 15.10 2.94 -6.02
CA ILE A 31 15.52 1.81 -6.82
C ILE A 31 15.30 2.17 -8.29
N ASP A 32 16.36 2.32 -9.08
CA ASP A 32 16.25 2.63 -10.53
C ASP A 32 15.56 1.51 -11.33
N SER A 33 15.44 0.31 -10.74
CA SER A 33 14.62 -0.80 -11.24
C SER A 33 14.49 -1.89 -10.16
N ASN A 34 13.32 -2.00 -9.51
CA ASN A 34 12.73 -3.26 -9.05
C ASN A 34 11.37 -3.00 -8.37
N TRP A 35 10.29 -3.16 -9.15
CA TRP A 35 8.94 -3.30 -8.62
C TRP A 35 8.85 -4.62 -7.86
N GLY A 36 8.40 -4.56 -6.60
CA GLY A 36 8.15 -5.72 -5.76
C GLY A 36 7.22 -5.34 -4.63
N ILE A 37 5.93 -5.13 -4.94
CA ILE A 37 4.92 -4.73 -3.94
C ILE A 37 4.82 -5.75 -2.80
N VAL A 38 5.22 -7.00 -3.05
CA VAL A 38 5.48 -8.02 -2.04
C VAL A 38 6.74 -8.78 -2.42
N THR A 39 7.80 -8.67 -1.62
CA THR A 39 8.96 -9.57 -1.72
C THR A 39 9.03 -10.43 -0.46
N GLN A 40 8.87 -11.74 -0.62
CA GLN A 40 9.05 -12.68 0.49
C GLN A 40 10.55 -12.76 0.82
N VAL A 41 10.93 -12.34 2.03
CA VAL A 41 12.33 -12.40 2.49
C VAL A 41 12.60 -13.78 3.10
N ASN A 42 11.60 -14.36 3.78
CA ASN A 42 11.55 -15.75 4.23
C ASN A 42 10.09 -16.13 4.59
N ASP A 43 9.84 -17.34 5.09
CA ASP A 43 8.50 -17.83 5.48
C ASP A 43 7.81 -17.01 6.58
N SER A 44 8.55 -16.16 7.31
CA SER A 44 8.03 -15.38 8.43
C SER A 44 8.00 -13.88 8.17
N LEU A 45 8.76 -13.36 7.20
CA LEU A 45 8.89 -11.93 6.94
C LEU A 45 8.63 -11.60 5.48
N THR A 46 7.66 -10.73 5.26
CA THR A 46 7.34 -10.18 3.95
C THR A 46 7.52 -8.67 3.95
N VAL A 47 8.08 -8.14 2.86
CA VAL A 47 8.24 -6.71 2.66
C VAL A 47 7.19 -6.23 1.67
N VAL A 48 6.39 -5.25 2.08
CA VAL A 48 5.60 -4.42 1.17
C VAL A 48 6.43 -3.19 0.85
N SER A 49 6.73 -2.91 -0.42
CA SER A 49 7.52 -1.72 -0.76
C SER A 49 7.09 -1.04 -2.04
N THR A 50 7.27 0.29 -2.05
CA THR A 50 7.25 1.13 -3.25
C THR A 50 8.69 1.49 -3.63
N SER A 51 8.88 2.40 -4.60
CA SER A 51 10.22 2.87 -4.98
C SER A 51 10.94 3.60 -3.83
N LYS A 52 10.17 4.24 -2.93
CA LYS A 52 10.68 5.04 -1.80
C LYS A 52 10.42 4.45 -0.42
N TYR A 53 9.35 3.68 -0.24
CA TYR A 53 8.87 3.27 1.09
C TYR A 53 8.90 1.75 1.24
N PHE A 54 9.00 1.27 2.48
CA PHE A 54 8.82 -0.15 2.79
C PHE A 54 8.13 -0.38 4.13
N ALA A 55 7.52 -1.56 4.26
CA ALA A 55 6.92 -2.11 5.47
C ALA A 55 7.32 -3.58 5.61
N GLU A 56 7.90 -3.93 6.74
CA GLU A 56 8.25 -5.29 7.14
C GLU A 56 7.15 -5.86 8.03
N VAL A 57 6.53 -6.96 7.59
CA VAL A 57 5.35 -7.55 8.22
C VAL A 57 5.43 -9.07 8.27
N ASN A 58 4.87 -9.64 9.34
CA ASN A 58 4.64 -11.08 9.42
C ASN A 58 3.27 -11.40 8.79
N PRO A 59 3.18 -12.16 7.69
CA PRO A 59 1.89 -12.46 7.08
C PRO A 59 1.00 -13.30 8.00
N THR A 60 -0.31 -13.08 7.88
CA THR A 60 -1.29 -13.97 8.52
C THR A 60 -1.13 -15.38 7.93
N PRO A 61 -1.08 -16.44 8.76
CA PRO A 61 -1.06 -17.81 8.25
C PRO A 61 -2.25 -18.07 7.33
N VAL A 62 -2.02 -18.68 6.16
CA VAL A 62 -3.09 -18.94 5.16
C VAL A 62 -4.26 -19.73 5.76
N ALA A 63 -3.99 -20.62 6.71
CA ALA A 63 -5.02 -21.39 7.42
C ALA A 63 -6.01 -20.50 8.20
N ASN A 64 -5.59 -19.31 8.60
CA ASN A 64 -6.35 -18.37 9.42
C ASN A 64 -7.10 -17.31 8.60
N LEU A 65 -6.91 -17.28 7.28
CA LEU A 65 -7.68 -16.43 6.36
C LEU A 65 -9.04 -17.09 6.11
N LYS A 66 -10.05 -16.75 6.93
CA LYS A 66 -11.39 -17.37 6.93
C LYS A 66 -12.51 -16.35 7.14
N GLY A 67 -13.68 -16.63 6.58
CA GLY A 67 -14.89 -15.83 6.77
C GLY A 67 -14.88 -14.49 6.02
N ASN A 68 -15.69 -13.55 6.50
CA ASN A 68 -15.85 -12.21 5.93
C ASN A 68 -15.33 -11.14 6.88
N ALA A 69 -14.72 -10.09 6.33
CA ALA A 69 -14.28 -8.93 7.08
C ALA A 69 -14.40 -7.66 6.23
N SER A 70 -14.74 -6.55 6.87
CA SER A 70 -14.70 -5.21 6.29
C SER A 70 -13.50 -4.49 6.89
N TYR A 71 -12.65 -3.91 6.06
CA TYR A 71 -11.49 -3.14 6.47
C TYR A 71 -11.72 -1.66 6.18
N GLY A 72 -11.22 -0.80 7.04
CA GLY A 72 -11.28 0.64 6.85
C GLY A 72 -10.20 1.39 7.63
N SER A 73 -9.96 2.63 7.21
CA SER A 73 -9.15 3.57 7.99
C SER A 73 -9.83 3.86 9.34
N GLY A 74 -9.14 3.56 10.43
CA GLY A 74 -9.56 3.78 11.81
C GLY A 74 -8.43 4.36 12.66
N LEU A 75 -8.62 4.36 13.98
CA LEU A 75 -7.66 4.95 14.93
C LEU A 75 -6.29 4.24 14.93
N ALA A 76 -6.26 2.95 14.59
CA ALA A 76 -5.04 2.15 14.53
C ALA A 76 -4.39 2.13 13.13
N SER A 77 -5.03 2.79 12.16
CA SER A 77 -4.51 2.91 10.79
C SER A 77 -3.39 3.95 10.74
N SER A 78 -2.39 3.68 9.91
CA SER A 78 -1.23 4.55 9.72
C SER A 78 -0.86 4.60 8.25
N PHE A 79 -0.15 5.64 7.83
CA PHE A 79 0.37 5.74 6.48
C PHE A 79 1.69 6.50 6.46
N ILE A 80 2.49 6.21 5.43
CA ILE A 80 3.67 6.97 5.05
C ILE A 80 3.70 7.08 3.53
N GLY A 81 3.93 8.28 3.00
CA GLY A 81 3.97 8.48 1.57
C GLY A 81 4.06 9.95 1.19
N SER A 82 4.42 10.18 -0.07
CA SER A 82 4.51 11.52 -0.65
C SER A 82 4.17 11.46 -2.13
N GLY A 83 3.80 12.61 -2.67
CA GLY A 83 3.63 12.83 -4.08
C GLY A 83 4.41 14.02 -4.59
N SER A 84 4.29 14.26 -5.87
CA SER A 84 4.83 15.43 -6.57
C SER A 84 4.40 16.77 -5.95
N ALA A 85 3.23 16.82 -5.32
CA ALA A 85 2.69 17.99 -4.62
C ALA A 85 3.09 18.10 -3.13
N GLY A 86 3.90 17.18 -2.60
CA GLY A 86 4.38 17.19 -1.22
C GLY A 86 4.06 15.90 -0.44
N GLU A 87 4.11 15.97 0.89
CA GLU A 87 3.79 14.83 1.77
C GLU A 87 2.28 14.57 1.79
N ILE A 88 1.88 13.31 1.99
CA ILE A 88 0.47 12.95 2.15
C ILE A 88 -0.04 13.56 3.45
N SER A 89 -1.13 14.34 3.36
CA SER A 89 -1.77 15.00 4.50
C SER A 89 -2.89 14.15 5.10
N SER A 90 -3.53 13.30 4.31
CA SER A 90 -4.52 12.33 4.78
C SER A 90 -4.66 11.17 3.81
N LEU A 91 -4.92 9.97 4.33
CA LEU A 91 -5.25 8.78 3.55
C LEU A 91 -6.46 8.08 4.17
N LEU A 92 -7.45 7.77 3.33
CA LEU A 92 -8.59 6.93 3.69
C LEU A 92 -8.65 5.75 2.73
N ALA A 93 -8.82 4.55 3.25
CA ALA A 93 -9.01 3.36 2.44
C ALA A 93 -10.05 2.46 3.10
N ALA A 94 -10.76 1.70 2.29
CA ALA A 94 -11.70 0.68 2.73
C ALA A 94 -11.78 -0.45 1.71
N MET A 95 -12.15 -1.65 2.19
CA MET A 95 -12.50 -2.78 1.33
C MET A 95 -13.28 -3.83 2.11
N ASP A 96 -14.08 -4.62 1.42
CA ASP A 96 -14.69 -5.83 1.94
C ASP A 96 -13.97 -7.06 1.41
N VAL A 97 -13.72 -8.03 2.28
CA VAL A 97 -13.00 -9.26 1.95
C VAL A 97 -13.85 -10.45 2.35
N ASN A 98 -13.99 -11.39 1.42
CA ASN A 98 -14.49 -12.74 1.70
C ASN A 98 -13.32 -13.70 1.52
N PHE A 99 -12.76 -14.19 2.61
CA PHE A 99 -11.65 -15.13 2.60
C PHE A 99 -12.06 -16.56 2.19
N ASP A 100 -13.35 -16.90 2.34
CA ASP A 100 -13.85 -18.22 1.94
C ASP A 100 -13.94 -18.33 0.41
N THR A 101 -14.29 -17.24 -0.28
CA THR A 101 -14.30 -17.15 -1.75
C THR A 101 -13.01 -16.56 -2.32
N GLY A 102 -12.20 -15.92 -1.48
CA GLY A 102 -11.00 -15.19 -1.88
C GLY A 102 -11.30 -13.91 -2.68
N THR A 103 -12.44 -13.26 -2.47
CA THR A 103 -12.83 -12.04 -3.23
C THR A 103 -12.68 -10.78 -2.40
N ILE A 104 -12.15 -9.72 -3.02
CA ILE A 104 -12.12 -8.36 -2.45
C ILE A 104 -13.06 -7.48 -3.28
N THR A 105 -13.95 -6.76 -2.60
CA THR A 105 -14.97 -5.89 -3.20
C THR A 105 -15.03 -4.55 -2.48
N ASN A 106 -15.73 -3.57 -3.07
CA ASN A 106 -15.93 -2.24 -2.47
C ASN A 106 -14.61 -1.55 -2.06
N GLY A 107 -13.53 -1.82 -2.80
CA GLY A 107 -12.22 -1.25 -2.52
C GLY A 107 -12.18 0.21 -2.93
N ASN A 108 -11.76 1.08 -2.01
CA ASN A 108 -11.45 2.47 -2.30
C ASN A 108 -10.17 2.93 -1.61
N LEU A 109 -9.49 3.90 -2.21
CA LEU A 109 -8.32 4.57 -1.67
C LEU A 109 -8.40 6.05 -2.05
N GLN A 110 -8.39 6.91 -1.05
CA GLN A 110 -8.41 8.37 -1.17
C GLN A 110 -7.15 8.93 -0.52
N ILE A 111 -6.41 9.74 -1.25
CA ILE A 111 -5.12 10.29 -0.83
C ILE A 111 -5.15 11.79 -1.09
N ASN A 112 -4.92 12.58 -0.05
CA ASN A 112 -4.74 14.03 -0.19
C ASN A 112 -3.27 14.39 0.00
N VAL A 113 -2.75 15.22 -0.89
CA VAL A 113 -1.39 15.76 -0.88
C VAL A 113 -1.50 17.24 -1.17
N THR A 114 -1.14 18.13 -0.24
CA THR A 114 -1.22 19.60 -0.39
C THR A 114 -2.44 20.11 -1.16
N ASP A 115 -2.34 20.28 -2.49
CA ASP A 115 -3.35 20.80 -3.42
C ASP A 115 -3.93 19.77 -4.41
N GLN A 116 -3.53 18.51 -4.30
CA GLN A 116 -3.98 17.37 -5.10
C GLN A 116 -4.74 16.34 -4.25
N ALA A 117 -5.79 15.79 -4.83
CA ALA A 117 -6.53 14.65 -4.30
C ALA A 117 -6.56 13.52 -5.33
N TRP A 118 -6.18 12.33 -4.90
CA TRP A 118 -6.20 11.11 -5.69
C TRP A 118 -7.29 10.19 -5.14
N ALA A 119 -8.10 9.62 -6.01
CA ALA A 119 -9.09 8.62 -5.64
C ALA A 119 -8.99 7.42 -6.57
N VAL A 120 -9.00 6.22 -6.00
CA VAL A 120 -8.89 4.95 -6.71
C VAL A 120 -9.95 4.00 -6.18
N ASP A 121 -10.76 3.43 -7.09
CA ASP A 121 -11.64 2.31 -6.79
C ASP A 121 -10.98 1.03 -7.31
N PHE A 122 -11.12 -0.06 -6.56
CA PHE A 122 -10.54 -1.35 -6.90
C PHE A 122 -11.38 -2.53 -6.45
N ILE A 123 -11.15 -3.65 -7.11
CA ILE A 123 -11.57 -4.99 -6.69
C ILE A 123 -10.34 -5.88 -6.60
N GLY A 124 -10.47 -7.09 -6.07
CA GLY A 124 -9.32 -7.96 -5.98
C GLY A 124 -9.62 -9.38 -5.59
N SER A 125 -8.55 -10.12 -5.31
CA SER A 125 -8.61 -11.49 -4.85
C SER A 125 -7.53 -11.79 -3.82
N VAL A 126 -7.81 -12.81 -3.00
CA VAL A 126 -6.88 -13.43 -2.06
C VAL A 126 -6.77 -14.90 -2.40
N ASN A 127 -5.58 -15.36 -2.77
CA ASN A 127 -5.33 -16.77 -3.07
C ASN A 127 -4.04 -17.22 -2.39
N ALA A 128 -4.14 -18.21 -1.49
CA ALA A 128 -3.01 -18.73 -0.73
C ALA A 128 -2.17 -17.64 -0.03
N GLY A 129 -2.82 -16.59 0.48
CA GLY A 129 -2.16 -15.44 1.13
C GLY A 129 -1.61 -14.38 0.17
N VAL A 130 -1.61 -14.64 -1.14
CA VAL A 130 -1.27 -13.66 -2.17
C VAL A 130 -2.49 -12.78 -2.44
N VAL A 131 -2.29 -11.46 -2.41
CA VAL A 131 -3.33 -10.48 -2.72
C VAL A 131 -3.09 -9.90 -4.11
N GLY A 132 -4.11 -9.97 -4.97
CA GLY A 132 -4.14 -9.28 -6.24
C GLY A 132 -5.17 -8.16 -6.20
N LEU A 133 -4.77 -6.92 -6.47
CA LEU A 133 -5.66 -5.76 -6.55
C LEU A 133 -5.72 -5.25 -7.98
N GLY A 134 -6.94 -5.10 -8.50
CA GLY A 134 -7.24 -4.59 -9.83
C GLY A 134 -8.00 -3.28 -9.73
N VAL A 135 -7.40 -2.22 -10.26
CA VAL A 135 -8.00 -0.88 -10.30
C VAL A 135 -9.16 -0.86 -11.30
N THR A 136 -10.30 -0.35 -10.87
CA THR A 136 -11.51 -0.21 -11.69
C THR A 136 -11.76 1.23 -12.12
N ALA A 137 -11.34 2.19 -11.31
CA ALA A 137 -11.38 3.62 -11.63
C ALA A 137 -10.29 4.36 -10.86
N ALA A 138 -9.76 5.43 -11.45
CA ALA A 138 -8.80 6.29 -10.78
C ALA A 138 -8.92 7.73 -11.30
N GLN A 139 -8.72 8.70 -10.41
CA GLN A 139 -8.77 10.11 -10.75
C GLN A 139 -7.80 10.95 -9.91
N LEU A 140 -7.35 12.04 -10.52
CA LEU A 140 -6.61 13.14 -9.92
C LEU A 140 -7.46 14.40 -10.00
N ILE A 141 -7.61 15.09 -8.87
CA ILE A 141 -8.39 16.31 -8.69
C ILE A 141 -7.49 17.35 -8.04
N ASP A 142 -7.63 18.62 -8.41
CA ASP A 142 -7.03 19.76 -7.74
C ASP A 142 -8.06 20.87 -7.50
N SER A 143 -7.59 22.05 -7.08
CA SER A 143 -8.46 23.22 -6.83
C SER A 143 -9.25 23.71 -8.07
N SER A 144 -8.83 23.36 -9.28
CA SER A 144 -9.53 23.67 -10.54
C SER A 144 -10.57 22.62 -10.93
N GLY A 145 -10.58 21.46 -10.28
CA GLY A 145 -11.51 20.36 -10.53
C GLY A 145 -10.79 19.09 -10.98
N LEU A 146 -11.46 18.29 -11.82
CA LEU A 146 -10.90 17.04 -12.35
C LEU A 146 -9.72 17.34 -13.28
N VAL A 147 -8.54 16.84 -12.92
CA VAL A 147 -7.29 17.00 -13.68
C VAL A 147 -7.09 15.84 -14.64
N SER A 148 -7.23 14.60 -14.16
CA SER A 148 -6.99 13.41 -14.96
C SER A 148 -7.81 12.21 -14.47
N THR A 149 -8.25 11.37 -15.40
CA THR A 149 -8.76 10.01 -15.14
C THR A 149 -7.88 8.94 -15.76
N SER A 150 -6.79 9.35 -16.42
CA SER A 150 -5.84 8.47 -17.09
C SER A 150 -4.68 8.21 -16.14
N ILE A 151 -4.91 7.40 -15.12
CA ILE A 151 -3.93 7.13 -14.07
C ILE A 151 -3.38 5.71 -14.24
N ASN A 152 -2.06 5.58 -14.28
CA ASN A 152 -1.40 4.31 -14.05
C ASN A 152 -1.36 4.07 -12.54
N ALA A 153 -2.13 3.10 -12.06
CA ALA A 153 -2.35 2.85 -10.65
C ALA A 153 -1.92 1.42 -10.30
N ASN A 154 -0.83 1.31 -9.56
CA ASN A 154 -0.33 0.04 -9.05
C ASN A 154 -0.66 -0.09 -7.57
N LEU A 155 -1.40 -1.14 -7.23
CA LEU A 155 -1.80 -1.45 -5.87
C LEU A 155 -1.31 -2.85 -5.50
N GLY A 156 -1.07 -3.07 -4.21
CA GLY A 156 -0.91 -4.41 -3.66
C GLY A 156 -0.79 -4.37 -2.16
N GLY A 157 -0.54 -5.52 -1.54
CA GLY A 157 -0.46 -5.61 -0.09
C GLY A 157 -0.61 -7.02 0.42
N LEU A 158 -0.80 -7.15 1.73
CA LEU A 158 -1.04 -8.43 2.39
C LEU A 158 -1.74 -8.25 3.74
N PHE A 159 -2.27 -9.35 4.28
CA PHE A 159 -2.88 -9.38 5.61
C PHE A 159 -1.86 -9.79 6.67
N THR A 160 -1.84 -9.08 7.80
CA THR A 160 -0.98 -9.35 8.96
C THR A 160 -1.82 -9.49 10.23
N GLY A 161 -1.19 -9.99 11.29
CA GLY A 161 -1.84 -10.43 12.51
C GLY A 161 -2.14 -11.93 12.51
N SER A 162 -2.75 -12.41 13.60
CA SER A 162 -3.03 -13.83 13.79
C SER A 162 -4.27 -14.30 13.00
N ALA A 163 -5.23 -13.40 12.77
CA ALA A 163 -6.46 -13.67 12.05
C ALA A 163 -6.78 -12.51 11.10
N ALA A 164 -5.77 -11.98 10.41
CA ALA A 164 -5.89 -10.89 9.45
C ALA A 164 -6.53 -9.63 10.05
N GLU A 165 -6.12 -9.23 11.25
CA GLU A 165 -6.61 -8.01 11.88
C GLU A 165 -6.34 -6.75 11.04
N ILE A 166 -5.22 -6.76 10.32
CA ILE A 166 -4.70 -5.59 9.61
C ILE A 166 -4.38 -5.98 8.16
N PHE A 167 -4.71 -5.10 7.24
CA PHE A 167 -4.18 -5.12 5.89
C PHE A 167 -3.10 -4.04 5.75
N VAL A 168 -1.95 -4.42 5.18
CA VAL A 168 -0.86 -3.51 4.83
C VAL A 168 -0.84 -3.37 3.32
N GLY A 169 -1.16 -2.18 2.84
CA GLY A 169 -1.29 -1.88 1.42
C GLY A 169 -0.22 -0.90 0.93
N GLY A 170 0.30 -1.12 -0.27
CA GLY A 170 1.18 -0.20 -0.98
C GLY A 170 0.47 0.33 -2.23
N PHE A 171 0.80 1.57 -2.61
CA PHE A 171 0.31 2.19 -3.83
C PHE A 171 1.39 3.03 -4.51
N ASP A 172 1.31 3.09 -5.84
CA ASP A 172 2.08 3.96 -6.71
C ASP A 172 1.19 4.40 -7.86
N LEU A 173 0.86 5.69 -7.90
CA LEU A 173 -0.03 6.31 -8.86
C LEU A 173 0.74 7.35 -9.68
N GLN A 174 0.58 7.31 -10.99
CA GLN A 174 1.14 8.30 -11.91
C GLN A 174 0.09 8.70 -12.94
N ASP A 175 -0.07 10.01 -13.14
CA ASP A 175 -0.89 10.52 -14.23
C ASP A 175 -0.19 10.26 -15.58
N LEU A 176 -0.89 9.60 -16.50
CA LEU A 176 -0.37 9.30 -17.84
C LEU A 176 -0.40 10.52 -18.76
N VAL A 177 -1.20 11.55 -18.44
CA VAL A 177 -1.25 12.80 -19.20
C VAL A 177 -0.10 13.72 -18.80
N ASN A 178 0.12 13.89 -17.49
CA ASN A 178 1.25 14.61 -16.95
C ASN A 178 2.04 13.72 -15.95
N PRO A 179 3.05 12.96 -16.40
CA PRO A 179 3.83 12.06 -15.55
C PRO A 179 4.61 12.72 -14.40
N LEU A 180 4.67 14.06 -14.37
CA LEU A 180 5.17 14.81 -13.22
C LEU A 180 4.24 14.73 -12.02
N ASN A 181 2.94 14.47 -12.25
CA ASN A 181 1.98 14.19 -11.20
C ASN A 181 2.08 12.71 -10.80
N SER A 182 2.57 12.47 -9.59
CA SER A 182 2.63 11.14 -9.01
C SER A 182 2.42 11.17 -7.50
N VAL A 183 2.02 10.04 -6.93
CA VAL A 183 1.95 9.80 -5.48
C VAL A 183 2.21 8.33 -5.17
N GLU A 184 3.04 8.06 -4.17
CA GLU A 184 3.32 6.69 -3.72
C GLU A 184 3.39 6.62 -2.20
N GLY A 185 3.12 5.45 -1.65
CA GLY A 185 3.16 5.25 -0.21
C GLY A 185 2.72 3.87 0.21
N ILE A 186 2.67 3.69 1.53
CA ILE A 186 2.20 2.48 2.17
C ILE A 186 1.30 2.87 3.33
N TYR A 187 0.28 2.07 3.59
CA TYR A 187 -0.73 2.31 4.60
C TYR A 187 -1.15 1.02 5.30
N THR A 188 -1.79 1.18 6.45
CA THR A 188 -2.54 0.12 7.13
C THR A 188 -4.01 0.49 7.21
N ILE A 189 -4.85 -0.52 7.11
CA ILE A 189 -6.27 -0.46 7.49
C ILE A 189 -6.59 -1.67 8.36
N ASN A 190 -7.56 -1.50 9.24
CA ASN A 190 -7.95 -2.54 10.18
C ASN A 190 -9.40 -2.96 9.93
N ARG A 191 -9.72 -4.20 10.33
CA ARG A 191 -11.11 -4.66 10.38
C ARG A 191 -11.90 -4.04 11.54
#